data_AF-A0A7X3MH79-F1
#
_entry.id   AF-A0A7X3MH79-F1
#
_cell.length_a   1.000
_cell.length_b   1.000
_cell.length_c   1.000
_cell.angle_alpha   90.00
_cell.angle_beta   90.00
_cell.angle_gamma   90.00
#
_symmetry.space_group_name_H-M   'P 1'
#
loop_
_entity.id
_entity.type
_entity.pdbx_description
1 polymer ?
#
loop_
_entity_poly.entity_id
_entity_poly.type
_entity_poly.pdbx_seq_one_letter_code
_entity_poly.pdbx_strand_id
1 'polypeptide(L)'
;MSKKSNRKKSSVFRQLVASYIVFSMVSVFLLYLCMFGILLFIGGGQLESLAPYDLVDKKGNIRDLDSFKRLGGWIEQLDDSYHVTKVYGEKKDLADSYTMEELTEYLITDNLVETTTSASEYRGYLKAVKTEEHTVYYLMKIARDALQMSYTYNVAKDSQSVRVAVTSFISFGLLFLLSCLTMSAYLSRKIRIPLKKITEGMDKVRAGDSQVRLDFEAQREFGEIRDTFNIMINQLEEEKRRKQQDEERKNRMLLEISHDIKTPVSTIKSSANVLEEGLVKPDELSRYYQMIDKKAGRVNTLVNELFQLLKMEDKGYTLQIEKTDICELVRQLCAEFYEEITGRGLDFQIQIPEEPIHAEIDRKEFSRVMENLLGNAVKYNQTGRSILVKVRQEEKMAEITVQDDGEEIGKELRPVLFDPFVRGDSARQTKGGTGLGLAIAGKIVEKHGGDIRYVRQDNENIFVVRLANV
;
A
#
# COMPACT_ATOMS: atom_id res chain seq x y z
N MET A 1 -13.72 -7.52 22.80
CA MET A 1 -13.54 -8.89 22.27
C MET A 1 -13.92 -8.92 20.80
N SER A 2 -12.94 -9.11 19.90
CA SER A 2 -13.14 -9.70 18.57
C SER A 2 -11.76 -10.07 18.01
N LYS A 3 -11.26 -11.25 18.39
CA LYS A 3 -10.11 -11.89 17.74
C LYS A 3 -10.57 -12.35 16.36
N LYS A 4 -10.54 -11.46 15.35
CA LYS A 4 -10.63 -11.88 13.95
C LYS A 4 -9.35 -12.63 13.61
N SER A 5 -9.51 -13.95 13.46
CA SER A 5 -8.60 -14.91 12.84
C SER A 5 -7.59 -14.27 11.89
N ASN A 6 -6.34 -14.16 12.36
CA ASN A 6 -5.21 -13.71 11.56
C ASN A 6 -4.75 -14.88 10.66
N ARG A 7 -5.61 -15.34 9.75
CA ARG A 7 -5.15 -16.12 8.59
C ARG A 7 -4.23 -15.19 7.82
N LYS A 8 -2.91 -15.32 7.99
CA LYS A 8 -1.89 -14.57 7.24
C LYS A 8 -2.28 -14.60 5.77
N LYS A 9 -2.84 -13.49 5.27
CA LYS A 9 -3.20 -13.36 3.86
C LYS A 9 -1.93 -13.63 3.06
N SER A 10 -2.03 -14.52 2.08
CA SER A 10 -0.91 -14.90 1.24
C SER A 10 -0.36 -13.69 0.49
N SER A 11 0.96 -13.59 0.38
CA SER A 11 1.62 -12.54 -0.39
C SER A 11 1.20 -12.59 -1.86
N VAL A 12 0.90 -11.42 -2.46
CA VAL A 12 0.63 -11.30 -3.90
C VAL A 12 1.79 -11.90 -4.69
N PHE A 13 3.03 -11.54 -4.34
CA PHE A 13 4.22 -12.01 -5.04
C PHE A 13 4.33 -13.53 -5.04
N ARG A 14 4.15 -14.17 -3.87
CA ARG A 14 4.17 -15.65 -3.79
C ARG A 14 3.06 -16.29 -4.61
N GLN A 15 1.85 -15.71 -4.61
CA GLN A 15 0.77 -16.23 -5.44
C GLN A 15 1.04 -16.05 -6.93
N LEU A 16 1.64 -14.94 -7.34
CA LEU A 16 2.02 -14.70 -8.74
C LEU A 16 3.10 -15.66 -9.21
N VAL A 17 4.14 -15.87 -8.39
CA VAL A 17 5.20 -16.83 -8.68
C VAL A 17 4.62 -18.25 -8.79
N ALA A 18 3.76 -18.65 -7.83
CA ALA A 18 3.10 -19.96 -7.89
C ALA A 18 2.22 -20.12 -9.13
N SER A 19 1.39 -19.11 -9.46
CA SER A 19 0.55 -19.13 -10.66
C SER A 19 1.37 -19.15 -11.95
N TYR A 20 2.51 -18.47 -11.99
CA TYR A 20 3.42 -18.51 -13.13
C TYR A 20 4.08 -19.89 -13.29
N ILE A 21 4.53 -20.51 -12.20
CA ILE A 21 5.08 -21.86 -12.22
C ILE A 21 4.04 -22.85 -12.72
N VAL A 22 2.80 -22.78 -12.21
CA VAL A 22 1.70 -23.64 -12.66
C VAL A 22 1.40 -23.42 -14.15
N PHE A 23 1.32 -22.17 -14.60
CA PHE A 23 1.10 -21.84 -16.01
C PHE A 23 2.23 -22.38 -16.91
N SER A 24 3.49 -22.25 -16.49
CA SER A 24 4.65 -22.79 -17.20
C SER A 24 4.61 -24.32 -17.27
N MET A 25 4.32 -24.99 -16.15
CA MET A 25 4.17 -26.45 -16.10
C MET A 25 3.05 -26.94 -17.03
N VAL A 26 1.89 -26.28 -17.02
CA VAL A 26 0.77 -26.60 -17.92
C VAL A 26 1.16 -26.40 -19.38
N SER A 27 1.88 -25.32 -19.70
CA SER A 27 2.33 -25.04 -21.07
C SER A 27 3.32 -26.09 -21.57
N VAL A 28 4.29 -26.49 -20.74
CA VAL A 28 5.26 -27.55 -21.06
C VAL A 28 4.56 -28.90 -21.20
N PHE A 29 3.62 -29.22 -20.31
CA PHE A 29 2.84 -30.45 -20.39
C PHE A 29 2.00 -30.53 -21.67
N LEU A 30 1.32 -29.44 -22.05
CA LEU A 30 0.57 -29.37 -23.30
C LEU A 30 1.48 -29.58 -24.52
N LEU A 31 2.69 -29.00 -24.49
CA LEU A 31 3.67 -29.16 -25.56
C LEU A 31 4.18 -30.60 -25.65
N TYR A 32 4.47 -31.22 -24.51
CA TYR A 32 4.86 -32.63 -24.45
C TYR A 32 3.76 -33.55 -24.97
N LEU A 33 2.50 -33.31 -24.60
CA LEU A 33 1.35 -34.09 -25.04
C LEU A 33 1.15 -33.97 -26.56
N CYS A 34 1.35 -32.77 -27.12
CA CYS A 34 1.37 -32.55 -28.57
C CYS A 34 2.48 -33.36 -29.26
N MET A 35 3.72 -33.28 -28.75
CA MET A 35 4.87 -34.00 -29.30
C MET A 35 4.70 -35.53 -29.21
N PHE A 36 4.21 -36.04 -28.09
CA PHE A 36 3.95 -37.46 -27.88
C PHE A 36 2.85 -37.99 -28.82
N GLY A 37 1.78 -37.21 -29.01
CA GLY A 37 0.73 -37.53 -29.99
C GLY A 37 1.27 -37.64 -31.40
N ILE A 38 2.16 -36.72 -31.81
CA ILE A 38 2.82 -36.78 -33.12
C ILE A 38 3.70 -38.04 -33.25
N LEU A 39 4.50 -38.36 -32.22
CA LEU A 39 5.45 -39.48 -32.24
C LEU A 39 4.76 -40.85 -32.36
N LEU A 40 3.65 -41.06 -31.65
CA LEU A 40 2.90 -42.33 -31.68
C LEU A 40 2.37 -42.67 -33.09
N PHE A 41 2.00 -41.66 -33.88
CA PHE A 41 1.45 -41.87 -35.22
C PHE A 41 2.54 -41.93 -36.30
N ILE A 42 3.70 -41.30 -36.09
CA ILE A 42 4.85 -41.39 -37.01
C ILE A 42 5.54 -42.77 -36.96
N GLY A 43 5.47 -43.48 -35.83
CA GLY A 43 6.17 -44.76 -35.61
C GLY A 43 5.55 -46.01 -36.25
N GLY A 44 4.45 -45.91 -37.01
CA GLY A 44 3.66 -47.04 -37.51
C GLY A 44 4.05 -47.57 -38.89
N GLY A 45 5.33 -47.86 -39.17
CA GLY A 45 5.72 -48.46 -40.47
C GLY A 45 5.36 -49.95 -40.59
N GLN A 46 4.78 -50.38 -41.72
CA GLN A 46 4.60 -51.80 -42.04
C GLN A 46 5.88 -52.41 -42.63
N LEU A 47 6.30 -53.60 -42.16
CA LEU A 47 7.31 -54.43 -42.82
C LEU A 47 6.64 -55.20 -43.98
N GLU A 48 6.85 -54.77 -45.23
CA GLU A 48 6.61 -55.64 -46.39
C GLU A 48 7.79 -56.60 -46.54
N SER A 49 7.68 -57.79 -45.95
CA SER A 49 8.61 -58.90 -46.19
C SER A 49 8.27 -59.57 -47.53
N LEU A 50 8.92 -59.18 -48.62
CA LEU A 50 8.88 -59.97 -49.86
C LEU A 50 9.61 -61.30 -49.61
N ALA A 51 8.90 -62.43 -49.60
CA ALA A 51 9.51 -63.76 -49.46
C ALA A 51 9.83 -64.32 -50.85
N PRO A 52 11.11 -64.31 -51.33
CA PRO A 52 11.41 -64.65 -52.72
C PRO A 52 10.99 -66.08 -53.11
N TYR A 53 10.92 -67.01 -52.15
CA TYR A 53 10.45 -68.38 -52.36
C TYR A 53 9.00 -68.50 -52.87
N ASP A 54 8.16 -67.49 -52.63
CA ASP A 54 6.74 -67.50 -53.06
C ASP A 54 6.53 -66.92 -54.46
N LEU A 55 7.58 -66.40 -55.11
CA LEU A 55 7.51 -65.86 -56.48
C LEU A 55 7.16 -66.91 -57.51
N VAL A 56 7.51 -68.17 -57.29
CA VAL A 56 7.16 -69.27 -58.19
C VAL A 56 6.10 -70.14 -57.52
N ASP A 57 4.94 -70.34 -58.13
CA ASP A 57 3.91 -71.21 -57.56
C ASP A 57 4.21 -72.70 -57.79
N LYS A 58 3.40 -73.60 -57.20
CA LYS A 58 3.59 -75.06 -57.31
C LYS A 58 3.45 -75.60 -58.74
N LYS A 59 2.96 -74.79 -59.70
CA LYS A 59 2.80 -75.15 -61.12
C LYS A 59 3.88 -74.51 -62.01
N GLY A 60 4.84 -73.79 -61.43
CA GLY A 60 5.90 -73.10 -62.18
C GLY A 60 5.50 -71.72 -62.72
N ASN A 61 4.35 -71.17 -62.31
CA ASN A 61 3.99 -69.80 -62.72
C ASN A 61 4.72 -68.79 -61.85
N ILE A 62 5.33 -67.79 -62.49
CA ILE A 62 6.04 -66.70 -61.82
C ILE A 62 5.06 -65.56 -61.54
N ARG A 63 4.99 -65.13 -60.28
CA ARG A 63 4.19 -64.00 -59.79
C ARG A 63 5.14 -62.89 -59.32
N ASP A 64 4.66 -61.66 -59.38
CA ASP A 64 5.34 -60.46 -58.84
C ASP A 64 6.79 -60.24 -59.34
N LEU A 65 7.10 -60.72 -60.56
CA LEU A 65 8.42 -60.60 -61.17
C LEU A 65 8.89 -59.14 -61.28
N ASP A 66 7.99 -58.18 -61.48
CA ASP A 66 8.35 -56.76 -61.62
C ASP A 66 8.79 -56.13 -60.30
N SER A 67 8.23 -56.58 -59.17
CA SER A 67 8.70 -56.17 -57.84
C SER A 67 10.07 -56.77 -57.52
N PHE A 68 10.28 -58.03 -57.92
CA PHE A 68 11.57 -58.70 -57.74
C PHE A 68 12.69 -58.08 -58.61
N LYS A 69 12.39 -57.72 -59.86
CA LYS A 69 13.31 -56.98 -60.75
C LYS A 69 13.70 -55.62 -60.20
N ARG A 70 12.77 -54.88 -59.57
CA ARG A 70 13.06 -53.58 -58.95
C ARG A 70 14.04 -53.66 -57.79
N LEU A 71 14.08 -54.80 -57.10
CA LEU A 71 15.08 -55.12 -56.08
C LEU A 71 16.38 -55.69 -56.68
N GLY A 72 16.52 -55.63 -58.01
CA GLY A 72 17.70 -56.09 -58.73
C GLY A 72 17.83 -57.60 -58.85
N GLY A 73 16.78 -58.36 -58.53
CA GLY A 73 16.76 -59.82 -58.60
C GLY A 73 16.23 -60.38 -59.93
N TRP A 74 16.60 -61.63 -60.23
CA TRP A 74 16.18 -62.37 -61.42
C TRP A 74 15.99 -63.87 -61.11
N ILE A 75 15.29 -64.59 -61.98
CA ILE A 75 14.96 -66.01 -61.81
C ILE A 75 15.54 -66.81 -62.97
N GLU A 76 16.25 -67.88 -62.66
CA GLU A 76 16.77 -68.85 -63.62
C GLU A 76 16.01 -70.17 -63.51
N GLN A 77 15.57 -70.70 -64.63
CA GLN A 77 14.94 -72.01 -64.74
C GLN A 77 16.01 -73.03 -65.15
N LEU A 78 16.20 -74.06 -64.34
CA LEU A 78 17.19 -75.12 -64.54
C LEU A 78 16.50 -76.46 -64.84
N ASP A 79 17.13 -77.28 -65.68
CA ASP A 79 16.73 -78.67 -65.92
C ASP A 79 17.18 -79.62 -64.79
N ASP A 80 16.96 -80.92 -64.97
CA ASP A 80 17.32 -81.98 -64.03
C ASP A 80 18.85 -82.15 -63.86
N SER A 81 19.61 -81.62 -64.80
CA SER A 81 21.07 -81.60 -64.82
C SER A 81 21.61 -80.21 -64.42
N TYR A 82 20.76 -79.34 -63.86
CA TYR A 82 21.06 -77.98 -63.39
C TYR A 82 21.62 -77.02 -64.46
N HIS A 83 21.31 -77.26 -65.74
CA HIS A 83 21.63 -76.32 -66.82
C HIS A 83 20.53 -75.27 -66.96
N VAL A 84 20.93 -74.02 -67.20
CA VAL A 84 19.99 -72.90 -67.36
C VAL A 84 19.26 -73.05 -68.70
N THR A 85 17.97 -73.34 -68.62
CA THR A 85 17.08 -73.47 -69.80
C THR A 85 16.39 -72.15 -70.14
N LYS A 86 16.12 -71.31 -69.15
CA LYS A 86 15.43 -70.03 -69.35
C LYS A 86 15.73 -69.04 -68.23
N VAL A 87 15.73 -67.74 -68.55
CA VAL A 87 15.95 -66.67 -67.58
C VAL A 87 14.80 -65.68 -67.61
N TYR A 88 14.36 -65.25 -66.43
CA TYR A 88 13.30 -64.29 -66.21
C TYR A 88 13.85 -63.10 -65.41
N GLY A 89 14.08 -61.98 -66.10
CA GLY A 89 14.76 -60.82 -65.54
C GLY A 89 16.02 -60.45 -66.32
N GLU A 90 16.81 -59.56 -65.76
CA GLU A 90 18.13 -59.21 -66.27
C GLU A 90 19.17 -60.00 -65.48
N LYS A 91 19.76 -61.02 -66.11
CA LYS A 91 20.80 -61.85 -65.51
C LYS A 91 22.06 -61.00 -65.29
N LYS A 92 22.66 -61.09 -64.10
CA LYS A 92 23.84 -60.29 -63.74
C LYS A 92 25.11 -61.09 -63.55
N ASP A 93 25.05 -62.40 -63.73
CA ASP A 93 26.21 -63.30 -63.69
C ASP A 93 26.38 -64.10 -64.98
N LEU A 94 27.51 -64.79 -65.11
CA LEU A 94 27.94 -65.48 -66.33
C LEU A 94 27.74 -67.01 -66.29
N ALA A 95 27.14 -67.56 -65.23
CA ALA A 95 27.06 -69.01 -65.02
C ALA A 95 25.84 -69.62 -65.73
N ASP A 96 26.03 -70.55 -66.66
CA ASP A 96 24.95 -71.16 -67.46
C ASP A 96 24.61 -72.61 -67.06
N SER A 97 25.33 -73.16 -66.09
CA SER A 97 25.07 -74.45 -65.44
C SER A 97 25.62 -74.42 -64.03
N TYR A 98 25.04 -75.20 -63.11
CA TYR A 98 25.49 -75.26 -61.73
C TYR A 98 25.73 -76.69 -61.27
N THR A 99 26.76 -76.92 -60.47
CA THR A 99 26.87 -78.13 -59.67
C THR A 99 25.99 -78.01 -58.42
N MET A 100 25.67 -79.14 -57.79
CA MET A 100 24.93 -79.13 -56.52
C MET A 100 25.69 -78.39 -55.41
N GLU A 101 27.02 -78.40 -55.46
CA GLU A 101 27.88 -77.64 -54.54
C GLU A 101 27.68 -76.14 -54.73
N GLU A 102 27.79 -75.64 -55.96
CA GLU A 102 27.57 -74.22 -56.30
C GLU A 102 26.14 -73.75 -55.95
N LEU A 103 25.11 -74.56 -56.22
CA LEU A 103 23.73 -74.23 -55.82
C LEU A 103 23.60 -74.07 -54.31
N THR A 104 24.33 -74.89 -53.54
CA THR A 104 24.32 -74.85 -52.08
C THR A 104 24.96 -73.56 -51.57
N GLU A 105 25.99 -73.02 -52.23
CA GLU A 105 26.61 -71.74 -51.88
C GLU A 105 25.61 -70.58 -51.92
N TYR A 106 24.71 -70.56 -52.91
CA TYR A 106 23.66 -69.54 -53.00
C TYR A 106 22.59 -69.65 -51.90
N LEU A 107 22.36 -70.87 -51.39
CA LEU A 107 21.31 -71.17 -50.40
C LEU A 107 21.77 -70.98 -48.95
N ILE A 108 23.07 -71.10 -48.68
CA ILE A 108 23.61 -70.95 -47.34
C ILE A 108 23.62 -69.48 -46.90
N THR A 109 23.19 -69.26 -45.66
CA THR A 109 23.26 -67.99 -44.95
C THR A 109 24.66 -67.70 -44.41
N ASP A 110 25.16 -66.53 -44.79
CA ASP A 110 26.29 -65.76 -44.24
C ASP A 110 27.70 -66.36 -44.36
N ASN A 111 28.59 -65.65 -45.09
CA ASN A 111 30.06 -65.60 -45.06
C ASN A 111 30.89 -66.84 -44.60
N LEU A 112 30.33 -68.05 -44.67
CA LEU A 112 30.91 -69.28 -44.15
C LEU A 112 31.58 -70.14 -45.23
N VAL A 113 31.51 -69.71 -46.49
CA VAL A 113 32.10 -70.40 -47.64
C VAL A 113 32.88 -69.38 -48.48
N GLU A 114 34.19 -69.59 -48.64
CA GLU A 114 34.95 -68.93 -49.70
C GLU A 114 34.47 -69.50 -51.04
N THR A 115 33.69 -68.71 -51.77
CA THR A 115 33.07 -69.10 -53.03
C THR A 115 33.74 -68.38 -54.20
N THR A 116 33.93 -69.10 -55.31
CA THR A 116 34.35 -68.53 -56.60
C THR A 116 33.17 -68.17 -57.50
N THR A 117 31.93 -68.37 -57.04
CA THR A 117 30.69 -68.06 -57.78
C THR A 117 30.14 -66.68 -57.40
N SER A 118 29.07 -66.26 -58.08
CA SER A 118 28.38 -65.00 -57.76
C SER A 118 27.57 -65.07 -56.43
N ALA A 119 27.64 -66.19 -55.69
CA ALA A 119 26.98 -66.37 -54.41
C ALA A 119 27.50 -65.42 -53.30
N SER A 120 28.69 -64.84 -53.48
CA SER A 120 29.24 -63.79 -52.60
C SER A 120 28.46 -62.48 -52.70
N GLU A 121 27.93 -62.14 -53.87
CA GLU A 121 27.20 -60.90 -54.16
C GLU A 121 25.68 -61.10 -54.10
N TYR A 122 25.21 -62.29 -54.50
CA TYR A 122 23.79 -62.61 -54.61
C TYR A 122 23.40 -63.76 -53.68
N ARG A 123 22.26 -63.62 -53.03
CA ARG A 123 21.61 -64.70 -52.31
C ARG A 123 20.61 -65.41 -53.22
N GLY A 124 20.66 -66.73 -53.24
CA GLY A 124 19.72 -67.56 -53.98
C GLY A 124 18.62 -68.13 -53.10
N TYR A 125 17.49 -68.37 -53.72
CA TYR A 125 16.40 -69.20 -53.22
C TYR A 125 16.08 -70.21 -54.30
N LEU A 126 15.91 -71.49 -53.95
CA LEU A 126 15.65 -72.54 -54.91
C LEU A 126 14.25 -73.12 -54.69
N LYS A 127 13.49 -73.28 -55.76
CA LYS A 127 12.19 -73.98 -55.74
C LYS A 127 12.14 -75.07 -56.79
N ALA A 128 11.90 -76.30 -56.35
CA ALA A 128 11.72 -77.43 -57.24
C ALA A 128 10.24 -77.61 -57.59
N VAL A 129 9.95 -77.75 -58.88
CA VAL A 129 8.62 -78.03 -59.42
C VAL A 129 8.70 -79.37 -60.15
N LYS A 130 7.95 -80.37 -59.68
CA LYS A 130 7.91 -81.70 -60.31
C LYS A 130 6.88 -81.71 -61.43
N THR A 131 7.33 -81.97 -62.66
CA THR A 131 6.49 -82.32 -63.82
C THR A 131 6.41 -83.85 -63.95
N GLU A 132 5.48 -84.39 -64.74
CA GLU A 132 5.26 -85.85 -64.85
C GLU A 132 6.48 -86.62 -65.40
N GLU A 133 7.39 -85.96 -66.12
CA GLU A 133 8.55 -86.58 -66.76
C GLU A 133 9.92 -86.11 -66.22
N HIS A 134 10.01 -84.96 -65.55
CA HIS A 134 11.28 -84.40 -65.05
C HIS A 134 11.04 -83.38 -63.92
N THR A 135 12.08 -83.00 -63.19
CA THR A 135 12.01 -81.91 -62.18
C THR A 135 12.63 -80.65 -62.75
N VAL A 136 11.91 -79.53 -62.67
CA VAL A 136 12.41 -78.20 -63.06
C VAL A 136 12.73 -77.42 -61.80
N TYR A 137 13.91 -76.80 -61.75
CA TYR A 137 14.32 -75.96 -60.63
C TYR A 137 14.25 -74.49 -60.99
N TYR A 138 13.78 -73.65 -60.07
CA TYR A 138 13.78 -72.20 -60.20
C TYR A 138 14.72 -71.60 -59.16
N LEU A 139 15.84 -71.04 -59.62
CA LEU A 139 16.82 -70.34 -58.79
C LEU A 139 16.55 -68.83 -58.86
N MET A 140 16.08 -68.26 -57.76
CA MET A 140 15.77 -66.84 -57.60
C MET A 140 16.94 -66.16 -56.91
N LYS A 141 17.65 -65.28 -57.61
CA LYS A 141 18.81 -64.54 -57.09
C LYS A 141 18.45 -63.10 -56.80
N ILE A 142 18.88 -62.58 -55.66
CA ILE A 142 18.72 -61.18 -55.25
C ILE A 142 20.01 -60.69 -54.61
N ALA A 143 20.35 -59.42 -54.80
CA ALA A 143 21.57 -58.84 -54.23
C ALA A 143 21.51 -58.88 -52.70
N ARG A 144 22.62 -59.24 -52.04
CA ARG A 144 22.66 -59.41 -50.58
C ARG A 144 22.42 -58.09 -49.82
N ASP A 145 22.77 -56.96 -50.41
CA ASP A 145 22.52 -55.61 -49.89
C ASP A 145 21.05 -55.18 -49.99
N ALA A 146 20.33 -55.65 -51.01
CA ALA A 146 18.90 -55.39 -51.18
C ALA A 146 18.03 -56.01 -50.07
N LEU A 147 18.57 -56.97 -49.31
CA LEU A 147 17.93 -57.58 -48.14
C LEU A 147 18.28 -56.87 -46.83
N GLN A 148 19.17 -55.86 -46.83
CA GLN A 148 19.39 -55.04 -45.63
C GLN A 148 18.11 -54.22 -45.34
N MET A 149 17.54 -54.40 -44.15
CA MET A 149 16.32 -53.70 -43.71
C MET A 149 16.47 -52.18 -43.85
N SER A 150 15.94 -51.61 -44.93
CA SER A 150 15.70 -50.18 -45.01
C SER A 150 14.44 -49.85 -44.20
N TYR A 151 14.61 -49.32 -42.99
CA TYR A 151 13.54 -48.61 -42.27
C TYR A 151 13.20 -47.34 -43.05
N THR A 152 12.40 -47.47 -44.10
CA THR A 152 11.86 -46.31 -44.78
C THR A 152 10.71 -45.78 -43.93
N TYR A 153 10.98 -44.80 -43.07
CA TYR A 153 9.95 -44.03 -42.39
C TYR A 153 9.11 -43.32 -43.45
N ASN A 154 8.00 -43.95 -43.87
CA ASN A 154 7.05 -43.40 -44.82
C ASN A 154 6.19 -42.32 -44.16
N VAL A 155 6.80 -41.24 -43.65
CA VAL A 155 6.11 -40.09 -43.05
C VAL A 155 5.21 -39.36 -44.07
N ALA A 156 5.49 -39.53 -45.37
CA ALA A 156 4.90 -38.69 -46.42
C ALA A 156 3.80 -39.35 -47.27
N LYS A 157 3.49 -40.65 -47.11
CA LYS A 157 2.47 -41.32 -47.94
C LYS A 157 1.10 -41.47 -47.28
N ASP A 158 1.02 -41.34 -45.96
CA ASP A 158 -0.23 -41.53 -45.24
C ASP A 158 -0.88 -40.19 -44.86
N SER A 159 -1.94 -39.83 -45.59
CA SER A 159 -2.73 -38.62 -45.34
C SER A 159 -3.30 -38.54 -43.91
N GLN A 160 -3.43 -39.69 -43.24
CA GLN A 160 -3.90 -39.78 -41.87
C GLN A 160 -2.87 -39.22 -40.87
N SER A 161 -1.58 -39.51 -41.06
CA SER A 161 -0.50 -39.01 -40.21
C SER A 161 -0.38 -37.48 -40.24
N VAL A 162 -0.50 -36.88 -41.42
CA VAL A 162 -0.51 -35.41 -41.58
C VAL A 162 -1.73 -34.78 -40.91
N ARG A 163 -2.93 -35.37 -41.07
CA ARG A 163 -4.15 -34.87 -40.42
C ARG A 163 -4.04 -34.90 -38.90
N VAL A 164 -3.50 -35.96 -38.32
CA VAL A 164 -3.31 -36.08 -36.87
C VAL A 164 -2.32 -35.04 -36.34
N ALA A 165 -1.22 -34.80 -37.05
CA ALA A 165 -0.28 -33.75 -36.67
C ALA A 165 -0.95 -32.37 -36.67
N VAL A 166 -1.67 -32.03 -37.75
CA VAL A 166 -2.37 -30.75 -37.88
C VAL A 166 -3.43 -30.56 -36.79
N THR A 167 -4.28 -31.57 -36.52
CA THR A 167 -5.29 -31.46 -35.46
C THR A 167 -4.68 -31.37 -34.07
N SER A 168 -3.54 -32.04 -33.83
CA SER A 168 -2.78 -31.93 -32.56
C SER A 168 -2.23 -30.51 -32.35
N PHE A 169 -1.65 -29.89 -33.40
CA PHE A 169 -1.18 -28.51 -33.34
C PHE A 169 -2.33 -27.51 -33.09
N ILE A 170 -3.47 -27.68 -33.77
CA ILE A 170 -4.64 -26.81 -33.56
C ILE A 170 -5.16 -26.95 -32.12
N SER A 171 -5.28 -28.19 -31.62
CA SER A 171 -5.74 -28.46 -30.26
C SER A 171 -4.80 -27.87 -29.21
N PHE A 172 -3.48 -28.00 -29.42
CA PHE A 172 -2.47 -27.35 -28.59
C PHE A 172 -2.63 -25.83 -28.58
N GLY A 173 -2.78 -25.21 -29.76
CA GLY A 173 -2.96 -23.77 -29.89
C GLY A 173 -4.20 -23.27 -29.15
N LEU A 174 -5.33 -23.98 -29.25
CA LEU A 174 -6.58 -23.65 -28.55
C LEU A 174 -6.44 -23.78 -27.03
N LEU A 175 -5.86 -24.87 -26.53
CA LEU A 175 -5.64 -25.08 -25.09
C LEU A 175 -4.65 -24.07 -24.51
N PHE A 176 -3.60 -23.75 -25.27
CA PHE A 176 -2.64 -22.71 -24.89
C PHE A 176 -3.31 -21.34 -24.82
N LEU A 177 -4.11 -20.97 -25.83
CA LEU A 177 -4.85 -19.70 -25.84
C LEU A 177 -5.84 -19.62 -24.66
N LEU A 178 -6.56 -20.71 -24.35
CA LEU A 178 -7.42 -20.78 -23.19
C LEU A 178 -6.64 -20.55 -21.89
N SER A 179 -5.47 -21.19 -21.74
CA SER A 179 -4.61 -21.01 -20.56
C SER A 179 -4.16 -19.55 -20.40
N CYS A 180 -3.79 -18.87 -21.51
CA CYS A 180 -3.43 -17.45 -21.52
C CYS A 180 -4.59 -16.57 -21.08
N LEU A 181 -5.81 -16.83 -21.57
CA LEU A 181 -7.01 -16.09 -21.16
C LEU A 181 -7.32 -16.28 -19.67
N THR A 182 -7.22 -17.50 -19.16
CA THR A 182 -7.45 -17.76 -17.72
C THR A 182 -6.42 -17.05 -16.83
N MET A 183 -5.14 -17.06 -17.21
CA MET A 183 -4.07 -16.38 -16.49
C MET A 183 -4.24 -14.85 -16.55
N SER A 184 -4.62 -14.31 -17.71
CA SER A 184 -4.92 -12.88 -17.88
C SER A 184 -6.09 -12.43 -16.98
N ALA A 185 -7.18 -13.20 -16.95
CA ALA A 185 -8.33 -12.92 -16.07
C ALA A 185 -7.95 -12.99 -14.58
N TYR A 186 -7.10 -13.96 -14.20
CA TYR A 186 -6.57 -14.08 -12.86
C TYR A 186 -5.73 -12.86 -12.47
N LEU A 187 -4.78 -12.45 -13.31
CA LEU A 187 -3.90 -11.30 -13.05
C LEU A 187 -4.68 -9.99 -12.95
N SER A 188 -5.68 -9.80 -13.82
CA SER A 188 -6.59 -8.66 -13.79
C SER A 188 -7.32 -8.54 -12.44
N ARG A 189 -7.87 -9.66 -11.93
CA ARG A 189 -8.56 -9.66 -10.63
C ARG A 189 -7.62 -9.44 -9.45
N LYS A 190 -6.39 -9.98 -9.50
CA LYS A 190 -5.45 -9.94 -8.37
C LYS A 190 -4.60 -8.68 -8.29
N ILE A 191 -4.36 -7.99 -9.39
CA ILE A 191 -3.47 -6.81 -9.44
C ILE A 191 -4.22 -5.58 -9.94
N ARG A 192 -4.82 -5.66 -11.13
CA ARG A 192 -5.39 -4.49 -11.83
C ARG A 192 -6.56 -3.88 -11.06
N ILE A 193 -7.48 -4.68 -10.53
CA ILE A 193 -8.65 -4.17 -9.79
C ILE A 193 -8.25 -3.44 -8.50
N PRO A 194 -7.43 -4.03 -7.59
CA PRO A 194 -6.94 -3.30 -6.40
C PRO A 194 -6.18 -2.02 -6.73
N LEU A 195 -5.29 -2.05 -7.72
CA LEU A 195 -4.56 -0.85 -8.15
C LEU A 195 -5.49 0.25 -8.64
N LYS A 196 -6.47 -0.10 -9.49
CA LYS A 196 -7.45 0.87 -9.99
C LYS A 196 -8.23 1.52 -8.84
N LYS A 197 -8.67 0.75 -7.84
CA LYS A 197 -9.35 1.29 -6.65
C LYS A 197 -8.46 2.24 -5.84
N ILE A 198 -7.18 1.90 -5.67
CA ILE A 198 -6.22 2.78 -4.98
C ILE A 198 -6.04 4.09 -5.74
N THR A 199 -5.84 4.02 -7.06
CA THR A 199 -5.69 5.20 -7.92
C THR A 199 -6.95 6.08 -7.88
N GLU A 200 -8.13 5.50 -8.03
CA GLU A 200 -9.40 6.24 -7.91
C GLU A 200 -9.56 6.89 -6.54
N GLY A 201 -9.13 6.20 -5.47
CA GLY A 201 -9.12 6.77 -4.13
C GLY A 201 -8.17 7.96 -4.00
N MET A 202 -6.96 7.86 -4.54
CA MET A 202 -5.98 8.95 -4.56
C MET A 202 -6.46 10.16 -5.36
N ASP A 203 -7.09 9.94 -6.52
CA ASP A 203 -7.61 11.02 -7.36
C ASP A 203 -8.74 11.80 -6.66
N LYS A 204 -9.61 11.12 -5.92
CA LYS A 204 -10.65 11.79 -5.11
C LYS A 204 -10.06 12.65 -3.99
N VAL A 205 -9.01 12.17 -3.32
CA VAL A 205 -8.30 12.96 -2.30
C VAL A 205 -7.63 14.18 -2.92
N ARG A 206 -7.01 14.02 -4.10
CA ARG A 206 -6.45 15.14 -4.87
C ARG A 206 -7.51 16.17 -5.26
N ALA A 207 -8.74 15.74 -5.54
CA ALA A 207 -9.88 16.62 -5.81
C ALA A 207 -10.47 17.29 -4.55
N GLY A 208 -9.94 16.99 -3.35
CA GLY A 208 -10.34 17.59 -2.09
C GLY A 208 -11.35 16.78 -1.26
N ASP A 209 -11.75 15.59 -1.74
CA ASP A 209 -12.62 14.69 -1.01
C ASP A 209 -11.83 13.95 0.08
N SER A 210 -12.11 14.30 1.34
CA SER A 210 -11.47 13.73 2.54
C SER A 210 -12.29 12.59 3.17
N GLN A 211 -13.46 12.26 2.60
CA GLN A 211 -14.33 11.20 3.11
C GLN A 211 -14.16 9.87 2.38
N VAL A 212 -13.25 9.83 1.40
CA VAL A 212 -12.93 8.61 0.66
C VAL A 212 -12.39 7.54 1.59
N ARG A 213 -12.87 6.31 1.44
CA ARG A 213 -12.31 5.13 2.08
C ARG A 213 -12.09 4.03 1.05
N LEU A 214 -10.93 3.40 1.11
CA LEU A 214 -10.65 2.24 0.30
C LEU A 214 -11.24 1.00 0.96
N ASP A 215 -12.23 0.41 0.29
CA ASP A 215 -12.80 -0.87 0.69
C ASP A 215 -12.69 -1.90 -0.45
N PHE A 216 -11.79 -2.85 -0.22
CA PHE A 216 -11.62 -4.02 -1.05
C PHE A 216 -10.90 -5.12 -0.29
N GLU A 217 -11.20 -6.36 -0.64
CA GLU A 217 -10.42 -7.51 -0.22
C GLU A 217 -9.27 -7.76 -1.20
N ALA A 218 -8.05 -7.69 -0.69
CA ALA A 218 -6.87 -8.10 -1.42
C ALA A 218 -5.92 -8.89 -0.51
N GLN A 219 -4.87 -9.41 -1.13
CA GLN A 219 -3.71 -10.00 -0.46
C GLN A 219 -3.04 -9.00 0.48
N ARG A 220 -2.11 -9.51 1.29
CA ARG A 220 -1.48 -8.77 2.37
C ARG A 220 -0.92 -7.42 1.95
N GLU A 221 -0.12 -7.35 0.88
CA GLU A 221 0.56 -6.12 0.47
C GLU A 221 -0.45 -5.02 0.06
N PHE A 222 -1.49 -5.35 -0.71
CA PHE A 222 -2.54 -4.39 -1.06
C PHE A 222 -3.46 -4.07 0.11
N GLY A 223 -3.66 -5.01 1.04
CA GLY A 223 -4.39 -4.78 2.28
C GLY A 223 -3.67 -3.80 3.20
N GLU A 224 -2.35 -3.93 3.33
CA GLU A 224 -1.49 -2.99 4.07
C GLU A 224 -1.58 -1.58 3.47
N ILE A 225 -1.54 -1.46 2.13
CA ILE A 225 -1.73 -0.16 1.44
C ILE A 225 -3.12 0.43 1.72
N ARG A 226 -4.18 -0.38 1.62
CA ARG A 226 -5.56 0.05 1.92
C ARG A 226 -5.69 0.56 3.35
N ASP A 227 -5.15 -0.18 4.31
CA ASP A 227 -5.27 0.16 5.73
C ASP A 227 -4.46 1.41 6.06
N THR A 228 -3.23 1.52 5.52
CA THR A 228 -2.39 2.73 5.65
C THR A 228 -3.04 3.94 5.01
N PHE A 229 -3.64 3.79 3.82
CA PHE A 229 -4.39 4.86 3.16
C PHE A 229 -5.55 5.33 4.05
N ASN A 230 -6.36 4.42 4.59
CA ASN A 230 -7.50 4.79 5.43
C ASN A 230 -7.06 5.48 6.74
N ILE A 231 -5.92 5.08 7.33
CA ILE A 231 -5.33 5.78 8.49
C ILE A 231 -4.92 7.21 8.11
N MET A 232 -4.23 7.37 6.98
CA MET A 232 -3.83 8.70 6.47
C MET A 232 -5.05 9.60 6.24
N ILE A 233 -6.15 9.06 5.69
CA ILE A 233 -7.37 9.85 5.51
C ILE A 233 -7.99 10.26 6.85
N ASN A 234 -8.05 9.37 7.84
CA ASN A 234 -8.54 9.74 9.17
C ASN A 234 -7.70 10.86 9.80
N GLN A 235 -6.37 10.81 9.65
CA GLN A 235 -5.48 11.87 10.12
C GLN A 235 -5.73 13.18 9.38
N LEU A 236 -5.88 13.14 8.05
CA LEU A 236 -6.17 14.31 7.23
C LEU A 236 -7.52 14.95 7.60
N GLU A 237 -8.55 14.14 7.84
CA GLU A 237 -9.87 14.61 8.25
C GLU A 237 -9.82 15.29 9.63
N GLU A 238 -9.11 14.71 10.60
CA GLU A 238 -8.93 15.28 11.92
C GLU A 238 -8.13 16.60 11.89
N GLU A 239 -7.04 16.66 11.12
CA GLU A 239 -6.26 17.89 10.95
C GLU A 239 -7.07 18.99 10.25
N LYS A 240 -7.86 18.64 9.22
CA LYS A 240 -8.76 19.59 8.56
C LYS A 240 -9.83 20.11 9.51
N ARG A 241 -10.43 19.23 10.32
CA ARG A 241 -11.42 19.59 11.34
C ARG A 241 -10.82 20.52 12.40
N ARG A 242 -9.62 20.22 12.90
CA ARG A 242 -8.89 21.08 13.85
C ARG A 242 -8.61 22.45 13.25
N LYS A 243 -8.05 22.49 12.05
CA LYS A 243 -7.78 23.75 11.35
C LYS A 243 -9.03 24.58 11.17
N GLN A 244 -10.15 23.97 10.77
CA GLN A 244 -11.43 24.67 10.64
C GLN A 244 -11.91 25.22 11.99
N GLN A 245 -11.80 24.45 13.07
CA GLN A 245 -12.16 24.91 14.41
C GLN A 245 -11.29 26.09 14.87
N ASP A 246 -9.99 26.05 14.57
CA ASP A 246 -9.07 27.15 14.89
C ASP A 246 -9.39 28.40 14.07
N GLU A 247 -9.70 28.25 12.78
CA GLU A 247 -10.15 29.36 11.92
C GLU A 247 -11.46 29.97 12.42
N GLU A 248 -12.44 29.14 12.81
CA GLU A 248 -13.71 29.60 13.38
C GLU A 248 -13.51 30.33 14.72
N ARG A 249 -12.65 29.81 15.60
CA ARG A 249 -12.27 30.46 16.88
C ARG A 249 -11.62 31.81 16.64
N LYS A 250 -10.64 31.87 15.74
CA LYS A 250 -9.95 33.12 15.37
C LYS A 250 -10.92 34.15 14.79
N ASN A 251 -11.81 33.74 13.89
CA ASN A 251 -12.81 34.64 13.29
C ASN A 251 -13.78 35.17 14.35
N ARG A 252 -14.25 34.32 15.27
CA ARG A 252 -15.10 34.73 16.39
C ARG A 252 -14.40 35.76 17.28
N MET A 253 -13.15 35.49 17.64
CA MET A 253 -12.30 36.41 18.40
C MET A 253 -12.18 37.78 17.71
N LEU A 254 -11.91 37.83 16.40
CA LEU A 254 -11.81 39.09 15.65
C LEU A 254 -13.13 39.88 15.64
N LEU A 255 -14.27 39.19 15.55
CA LEU A 255 -15.59 39.83 15.62
C LEU A 255 -15.85 40.44 17.01
N GLU A 256 -15.52 39.72 18.08
CA GLU A 256 -15.69 40.19 19.46
C GLU A 256 -14.77 41.40 19.76
N ILE A 257 -13.52 41.36 19.33
CA ILE A 257 -12.57 42.48 19.41
C ILE A 257 -13.15 43.71 18.71
N SER A 258 -13.63 43.52 17.48
CA SER A 258 -14.15 44.63 16.67
C SER A 258 -15.35 45.31 17.35
N HIS A 259 -16.23 44.51 17.95
CA HIS A 259 -17.36 45.03 18.72
C HIS A 259 -16.89 45.83 19.94
N ASP A 260 -15.96 45.26 20.72
CA ASP A 260 -15.52 45.84 21.99
C ASP A 260 -14.61 47.06 21.84
N ILE A 261 -13.98 47.24 20.69
CA ILE A 261 -13.30 48.49 20.31
C ILE A 261 -14.32 49.51 19.81
N LYS A 262 -15.32 49.12 19.01
CA LYS A 262 -16.30 50.04 18.40
C LYS A 262 -17.11 50.81 19.43
N THR A 263 -17.55 50.15 20.52
CA THR A 263 -18.35 50.78 21.58
C THR A 263 -17.65 51.95 22.27
N PRO A 264 -16.46 51.80 22.87
CA PRO A 264 -15.75 52.91 23.50
C PRO A 264 -15.34 53.98 22.49
N VAL A 265 -14.93 53.62 21.27
CA VAL A 265 -14.62 54.60 20.20
C VAL A 265 -15.84 55.45 19.84
N SER A 266 -17.02 54.83 19.76
CA SER A 266 -18.27 55.56 19.51
C SER A 266 -18.64 56.49 20.67
N THR A 267 -18.39 56.08 21.92
CA THR A 267 -18.57 56.96 23.10
C THR A 267 -17.59 58.13 23.08
N ILE A 268 -16.32 57.91 22.75
CA ILE A 268 -15.30 58.96 22.62
C ILE A 268 -15.74 59.97 21.56
N LYS A 269 -16.11 59.48 20.37
CA LYS A 269 -16.57 60.33 19.27
C LYS A 269 -17.81 61.14 19.65
N SER A 270 -18.83 60.50 20.22
CA SER A 270 -20.04 61.21 20.65
C SER A 270 -19.75 62.25 21.73
N SER A 271 -18.89 61.93 22.70
CA SER A 271 -18.50 62.89 23.76
C SER A 271 -17.75 64.08 23.18
N ALA A 272 -16.83 63.83 22.24
CA ALA A 272 -16.07 64.89 21.56
C ALA A 272 -17.00 65.79 20.73
N ASN A 273 -17.95 65.22 19.99
CA ASN A 273 -18.91 65.99 19.19
C ASN A 273 -19.77 66.91 20.07
N VAL A 274 -20.30 66.42 21.20
CA VAL A 274 -21.14 67.24 22.10
C VAL A 274 -20.32 68.37 22.73
N LEU A 275 -19.03 68.12 23.04
CA LEU A 275 -18.10 69.16 23.49
C LEU A 275 -17.82 70.21 22.39
N GLU A 276 -17.60 69.77 21.15
CA GLU A 276 -17.33 70.62 19.99
C GLU A 276 -18.54 71.53 19.65
N GLU A 277 -19.76 70.99 19.73
CA GLU A 277 -21.00 71.74 19.48
C GLU A 277 -21.35 72.74 20.60
N GLY A 278 -20.59 72.77 21.71
CA GLY A 278 -20.83 73.68 22.82
C GLY A 278 -22.12 73.37 23.61
N LEU A 279 -22.64 72.15 23.49
CA LEU A 279 -23.89 71.72 24.12
C LEU A 279 -23.72 71.31 25.59
N VAL A 280 -22.48 71.22 26.08
CA VAL A 280 -22.14 70.82 27.45
C VAL A 280 -22.06 72.06 28.35
N LYS A 281 -22.73 72.00 29.51
CA LYS A 281 -22.63 73.06 30.51
C LYS A 281 -21.23 73.11 31.15
N PRO A 282 -20.74 74.28 31.61
CA PRO A 282 -19.40 74.42 32.18
C PRO A 282 -19.10 73.46 33.36
N ASP A 283 -20.10 73.15 34.17
CA ASP A 283 -20.03 72.22 35.31
C ASP A 283 -19.92 70.74 34.90
N GLU A 284 -20.34 70.39 33.68
CA GLU A 284 -20.26 69.02 33.16
C GLU A 284 -19.03 68.76 32.27
N LEU A 285 -18.29 69.80 31.85
CA LEU A 285 -17.11 69.66 30.98
C LEU A 285 -16.09 68.64 31.49
N SER A 286 -15.77 68.70 32.78
CA SER A 286 -14.82 67.78 33.41
C SER A 286 -15.26 66.31 33.29
N ARG A 287 -16.58 66.06 33.40
CA ARG A 287 -17.15 64.71 33.26
C ARG A 287 -16.93 64.14 31.85
N TYR A 288 -17.10 64.96 30.82
CA TYR A 288 -16.91 64.53 29.43
C TYR A 288 -15.43 64.27 29.11
N TYR A 289 -14.51 65.13 29.57
CA TYR A 289 -13.06 64.89 29.40
C TYR A 289 -12.62 63.61 30.12
N GLN A 290 -13.04 63.40 31.37
CA GLN A 290 -12.77 62.17 32.11
C GLN A 290 -13.39 60.94 31.42
N MET A 291 -14.57 61.09 30.82
CA MET A 291 -15.21 60.01 30.07
C MET A 291 -14.41 59.65 28.81
N ILE A 292 -13.91 60.63 28.05
CA ILE A 292 -13.04 60.40 26.90
C ILE A 292 -11.76 59.70 27.32
N ASP A 293 -11.06 60.23 28.32
CA ASP A 293 -9.80 59.67 28.83
C ASP A 293 -9.97 58.22 29.28
N LYS A 294 -10.99 57.94 30.11
CA LYS A 294 -11.31 56.59 30.58
C LYS A 294 -11.62 55.61 29.45
N LYS A 295 -12.33 56.07 28.41
CA LYS A 295 -12.68 55.21 27.26
C LYS A 295 -11.48 54.98 26.35
N ALA A 296 -10.62 56.00 26.15
CA ALA A 296 -9.38 55.88 25.39
C ALA A 296 -8.40 54.94 26.09
N GLY A 297 -8.23 55.08 27.41
CA GLY A 297 -7.45 54.15 28.23
C GLY A 297 -7.93 52.71 28.10
N ARG A 298 -9.25 52.47 28.14
CA ARG A 298 -9.83 51.14 27.92
C ARG A 298 -9.48 50.55 26.55
N VAL A 299 -9.52 51.36 25.48
CA VAL A 299 -9.13 50.91 24.14
C VAL A 299 -7.64 50.56 24.12
N ASN A 300 -6.79 51.38 24.73
CA ASN A 300 -5.35 51.12 24.80
C ASN A 300 -5.05 49.80 25.54
N THR A 301 -5.70 49.54 26.68
CA THR A 301 -5.57 48.26 27.40
C THR A 301 -5.99 47.08 26.53
N LEU A 302 -7.15 47.17 25.86
CA LEU A 302 -7.64 46.11 24.96
C LEU A 302 -6.65 45.80 23.83
N VAL A 303 -6.10 46.84 23.19
CA VAL A 303 -5.14 46.68 22.09
C VAL A 303 -3.84 46.05 22.58
N ASN A 304 -3.34 46.49 23.74
CA ASN A 304 -2.10 45.94 24.31
C ASN A 304 -2.28 44.47 24.72
N GLU A 305 -3.38 44.12 25.37
CA GLU A 305 -3.67 42.74 25.75
C GLU A 305 -3.88 41.84 24.52
N LEU A 306 -4.55 42.33 23.49
CA LEU A 306 -4.66 41.61 22.21
C LEU A 306 -3.30 41.36 21.58
N PHE A 307 -2.45 42.39 21.53
CA PHE A 307 -1.09 42.26 21.02
C PHE A 307 -0.29 41.22 21.81
N GLN A 308 -0.42 41.21 23.14
CA GLN A 308 0.23 40.19 23.96
C GLN A 308 -0.29 38.79 23.68
N LEU A 309 -1.61 38.61 23.56
CA LEU A 309 -2.18 37.31 23.23
C LEU A 309 -1.66 36.81 21.87
N LEU A 310 -1.67 37.66 20.84
CA LEU A 310 -1.14 37.31 19.51
C LEU A 310 0.35 36.99 19.54
N LYS A 311 1.12 37.73 20.34
CA LYS A 311 2.55 37.47 20.57
C LYS A 311 2.79 36.12 21.25
N MET A 312 1.92 35.73 22.20
CA MET A 312 1.99 34.42 22.86
C MET A 312 1.52 33.28 21.95
N GLU A 313 0.64 33.53 20.98
CA GLU A 313 0.24 32.53 19.99
C GLU A 313 1.29 32.31 18.89
N ASP A 314 2.22 33.25 18.72
CA ASP A 314 3.30 33.09 17.75
C ASP A 314 4.24 31.95 18.15
N LYS A 315 4.45 31.01 17.22
CA LYS A 315 5.40 29.91 17.35
C LYS A 315 6.84 30.40 17.37
N GLY A 316 7.11 31.56 16.77
CA GLY A 316 8.43 32.19 16.77
C GLY A 316 8.78 32.90 18.09
N TYR A 317 7.80 33.18 18.96
CA TYR A 317 8.04 33.89 20.21
C TYR A 317 8.65 32.97 21.27
N THR A 318 9.85 33.35 21.73
CA THR A 318 10.60 32.67 22.79
C THR A 318 10.63 33.53 24.06
N LEU A 319 10.45 32.88 25.21
CA LEU A 319 10.53 33.52 26.51
C LEU A 319 11.99 33.79 26.89
N GLN A 320 12.23 34.89 27.60
CA GLN A 320 13.54 35.20 28.16
C GLN A 320 13.64 34.58 29.55
N ILE A 321 13.88 33.27 29.58
CA ILE A 321 13.93 32.48 30.80
C ILE A 321 15.18 32.83 31.61
N GLU A 322 15.00 33.18 32.88
CA GLU A 322 16.04 33.39 33.88
C GLU A 322 15.69 32.67 35.19
N LYS A 323 16.71 32.34 36.00
CA LYS A 323 16.49 31.78 37.34
C LYS A 323 16.03 32.90 38.27
N THR A 324 14.78 32.84 38.74
CA THR A 324 14.16 33.88 39.57
C THR A 324 13.70 33.30 40.91
N ASP A 325 13.89 34.04 42.00
CA ASP A 325 13.22 33.78 43.28
C ASP A 325 11.74 34.20 43.18
N ILE A 326 10.86 33.21 43.11
CA ILE A 326 9.40 33.39 43.02
C ILE A 326 8.85 34.05 44.29
N CYS A 327 9.42 33.74 45.45
CA CYS A 327 8.96 34.30 46.72
C CYS A 327 9.20 35.82 46.76
N GLU A 328 10.38 36.28 46.32
CA GLU A 328 10.68 37.71 46.22
C GLU A 328 9.82 38.41 45.15
N LEU A 329 9.69 37.82 43.96
CA LEU A 329 8.88 38.38 42.88
C LEU A 329 7.42 38.55 43.29
N VAL A 330 6.81 37.51 43.87
CA VAL A 330 5.40 37.56 44.30
C VAL A 330 5.21 38.56 45.45
N ARG A 331 6.18 38.71 46.37
CA ARG A 331 6.13 39.77 47.40
C ARG A 331 6.12 41.17 46.81
N GLN A 332 6.99 41.44 45.84
CA GLN A 332 7.06 42.74 45.16
C GLN A 332 5.70 43.07 44.52
N LEU A 333 5.13 42.11 43.80
CA LEU A 333 3.83 42.27 43.14
C LEU A 333 2.68 42.43 44.15
N CYS A 334 2.70 41.70 45.27
CA CYS A 334 1.71 41.92 46.34
C CYS A 334 1.83 43.32 46.95
N ALA A 335 3.04 43.83 47.16
CA ALA A 335 3.25 45.17 47.69
C ALA A 335 2.66 46.25 46.78
N GLU A 336 2.77 46.10 45.46
CA GLU A 336 2.18 47.01 44.47
C GLU A 336 0.63 47.06 44.55
N PHE A 337 -0.01 45.93 44.85
CA PHE A 337 -1.48 45.83 44.96
C PHE A 337 -2.01 46.12 46.38
N TYR A 338 -1.14 46.26 47.38
CA TYR A 338 -1.53 46.35 48.78
C TYR A 338 -2.46 47.54 49.06
N GLU A 339 -2.09 48.74 48.60
CA GLU A 339 -2.91 49.95 48.79
C GLU A 339 -4.25 49.87 48.05
N GLU A 340 -4.29 49.27 46.86
CA GLU A 340 -5.54 49.12 46.11
C GLU A 340 -6.50 48.14 46.79
N ILE A 341 -6.00 46.99 47.26
CA ILE A 341 -6.82 45.96 47.91
C ILE A 341 -7.35 46.49 49.25
N THR A 342 -6.46 47.01 50.10
CA THR A 342 -6.82 47.52 51.43
C THR A 342 -7.66 48.79 51.35
N GLY A 343 -7.42 49.65 50.35
CA GLY A 343 -8.23 50.84 50.08
C GLY A 343 -9.67 50.55 49.70
N ARG A 344 -9.98 49.33 49.22
CA ARG A 344 -11.36 48.85 49.01
C ARG A 344 -11.99 48.19 50.23
N GLY A 345 -11.26 48.13 51.36
CA GLY A 345 -11.72 47.50 52.60
C GLY A 345 -11.62 45.97 52.61
N LEU A 346 -10.84 45.38 51.69
CA LEU A 346 -10.56 43.95 51.67
C LEU A 346 -9.35 43.63 52.57
N ASP A 347 -9.44 42.54 53.33
CA ASP A 347 -8.32 41.96 54.09
C ASP A 347 -7.35 41.27 53.12
N PHE A 348 -6.09 41.71 53.10
CA PHE A 348 -5.09 41.17 52.20
C PHE A 348 -4.07 40.30 52.95
N GLN A 349 -4.21 38.99 52.79
CA GLN A 349 -3.37 38.01 53.46
C GLN A 349 -2.26 37.53 52.51
N ILE A 350 -1.02 37.54 52.99
CA ILE A 350 0.15 37.13 52.20
C ILE A 350 0.88 36.04 52.97
N GLN A 351 0.92 34.83 52.42
CA GLN A 351 1.58 33.65 53.00
C GLN A 351 2.70 33.16 52.07
N ILE A 352 3.86 33.78 52.18
CA ILE A 352 5.03 33.48 51.34
C ILE A 352 6.21 33.05 52.23
N PRO A 353 6.78 31.85 52.05
CA PRO A 353 7.91 31.34 52.83
C PRO A 353 9.12 32.27 52.76
N GLU A 354 9.84 32.43 53.87
CA GLU A 354 11.09 33.22 53.90
C GLU A 354 12.20 32.59 53.05
N GLU A 355 12.20 31.26 52.94
CA GLU A 355 13.16 30.53 52.10
C GLU A 355 12.85 30.76 50.60
N PRO A 356 13.88 31.03 49.77
CA PRO A 356 13.70 31.34 48.36
C PRO A 356 13.32 30.10 47.55
N ILE A 357 12.28 30.21 46.74
CA ILE A 357 11.84 29.16 45.80
C ILE A 357 12.25 29.62 44.41
N HIS A 358 13.19 28.92 43.79
CA HIS A 358 13.70 29.31 42.48
C HIS A 358 12.94 28.62 41.35
N ALA A 359 12.59 29.37 40.30
CA ALA A 359 12.05 28.79 39.08
C ALA A 359 12.70 29.43 37.85
N GLU A 360 12.76 28.69 36.76
CA GLU A 360 13.19 29.18 35.46
C GLU A 360 12.01 29.87 34.76
N ILE A 361 11.95 31.20 34.83
CA ILE A 361 10.86 32.00 34.29
C ILE A 361 11.32 33.24 33.54
N ASP A 362 10.50 33.73 32.62
CA ASP A 362 10.57 35.10 32.13
C ASP A 362 9.88 35.99 33.17
N ARG A 363 10.69 36.67 33.99
CA ARG A 363 10.20 37.51 35.09
C ARG A 363 9.15 38.52 34.64
N LYS A 364 9.36 39.15 33.49
CA LYS A 364 8.45 40.19 32.97
C LYS A 364 7.10 39.60 32.57
N GLU A 365 7.11 38.48 31.86
CA GLU A 365 5.86 37.84 31.44
C GLU A 365 5.15 37.19 32.64
N PHE A 366 5.89 36.61 33.59
CA PHE A 366 5.29 36.05 34.80
C PHE A 366 4.67 37.11 35.72
N SER A 367 5.26 38.31 35.84
CA SER A 367 4.62 39.43 36.55
C SER A 367 3.21 39.70 36.01
N ARG A 368 3.01 39.62 34.68
CA ARG A 368 1.69 39.78 34.08
C ARG A 368 0.70 38.70 34.50
N VAL A 369 1.14 37.47 34.75
CA VAL A 369 0.27 36.40 35.26
C VAL A 369 -0.30 36.84 36.60
N MET A 370 0.56 37.28 37.51
CA MET A 370 0.16 37.74 38.84
C MET A 370 -0.70 39.00 38.79
N GLU A 371 -0.33 39.99 37.98
CA GLU A 371 -1.12 41.22 37.77
C GLU A 371 -2.55 40.90 37.28
N ASN A 372 -2.69 39.94 36.36
CA ASN A 372 -4.00 39.50 35.87
C ASN A 372 -4.81 38.78 36.95
N LEU A 373 -4.18 37.92 37.75
CA LEU A 373 -4.87 37.19 38.82
C LEU A 373 -5.28 38.12 39.97
N LEU A 374 -4.37 38.96 40.45
CA LEU A 374 -4.64 39.95 41.50
C LEU A 374 -5.65 41.00 41.03
N GLY A 375 -5.49 41.52 39.82
CA GLY A 375 -6.44 42.45 39.21
C GLY A 375 -7.84 41.85 39.08
N ASN A 376 -7.95 40.56 38.77
CA ASN A 376 -9.24 39.87 38.77
C ASN A 376 -9.83 39.72 40.17
N ALA A 377 -9.03 39.29 41.16
CA ALA A 377 -9.49 39.18 42.55
C ALA A 377 -10.03 40.53 43.05
N VAL A 378 -9.29 41.62 42.83
CA VAL A 378 -9.70 42.99 43.18
C VAL A 378 -10.98 43.42 42.46
N LYS A 379 -11.11 43.08 41.18
CA LYS A 379 -12.22 43.56 40.32
C LYS A 379 -13.52 42.80 40.54
N TYR A 380 -13.45 41.50 40.76
CA TYR A 380 -14.60 40.60 40.80
C TYR A 380 -14.99 40.19 42.22
N ASN A 381 -14.13 40.38 43.22
CA ASN A 381 -14.49 40.21 44.62
C ASN A 381 -15.34 41.40 45.13
N GLN A 382 -16.63 41.44 44.75
CA GLN A 382 -17.56 42.52 45.12
C GLN A 382 -18.28 42.26 46.45
N THR A 383 -18.45 41.00 46.83
CA THR A 383 -19.23 40.56 48.00
C THR A 383 -18.37 39.97 49.11
N GLY A 384 -17.16 39.53 48.78
CA GLY A 384 -16.21 39.00 49.74
C GLY A 384 -15.45 40.08 50.48
N ARG A 385 -14.61 39.65 51.41
CA ARG A 385 -13.91 40.48 52.38
C ARG A 385 -12.41 40.22 52.38
N SER A 386 -11.92 39.20 51.67
CA SER A 386 -10.53 38.79 51.76
C SER A 386 -9.94 38.34 50.42
N ILE A 387 -8.64 38.59 50.27
CA ILE A 387 -7.80 38.05 49.20
C ILE A 387 -6.59 37.42 49.88
N LEU A 388 -6.26 36.19 49.52
CA LEU A 388 -5.08 35.46 50.00
C LEU A 388 -4.14 35.16 48.85
N VAL A 389 -2.87 35.53 48.99
CA VAL A 389 -1.79 35.08 48.10
C VAL A 389 -0.87 34.15 48.87
N LYS A 390 -0.58 33.00 48.28
CA LYS A 390 0.16 31.95 48.96
C LYS A 390 1.12 31.26 48.02
N VAL A 391 2.37 31.12 48.45
CA VAL A 391 3.41 30.41 47.70
C VAL A 391 3.84 29.20 48.50
N ARG A 392 3.95 28.04 47.84
CA ARG A 392 4.44 26.80 48.45
C ARG A 392 5.35 26.07 47.48
N GLN A 393 6.29 25.31 48.05
CA GLN A 393 7.04 24.31 47.31
C GLN A 393 6.33 22.96 47.47
N GLU A 394 5.89 22.37 46.35
CA GLU A 394 5.39 20.99 46.29
C GLU A 394 6.35 20.15 45.46
N GLU A 395 7.12 19.28 46.11
CA GLU A 395 8.14 18.44 45.46
C GLU A 395 9.12 19.25 44.59
N LYS A 396 8.98 19.16 43.26
CA LYS A 396 9.79 19.86 42.25
C LYS A 396 9.03 21.01 41.57
N MET A 397 7.94 21.47 42.18
CA MET A 397 7.10 22.54 41.63
C MET A 397 6.98 23.70 42.62
N ALA A 398 7.03 24.92 42.09
CA ALA A 398 6.57 26.11 42.79
C ALA A 398 5.07 26.26 42.53
N GLU A 399 4.26 26.25 43.58
CA GLU A 399 2.82 26.49 43.53
C GLU A 399 2.52 27.88 44.06
N ILE A 400 1.88 28.70 43.23
CA ILE A 400 1.37 30.02 43.60
C ILE A 400 -0.15 29.96 43.58
N THR A 401 -0.77 30.40 44.66
CA THR A 401 -2.22 30.44 44.83
C THR A 401 -2.67 31.88 45.02
N VAL A 402 -3.68 32.29 44.25
CA VAL A 402 -4.42 33.54 44.46
C VAL A 402 -5.86 33.16 44.75
N GLN A 403 -6.33 33.54 45.94
CA GLN A 403 -7.61 33.12 46.49
C GLN A 403 -8.46 34.34 46.86
N ASP A 404 -9.75 34.28 46.59
CA ASP A 404 -10.74 35.27 47.00
C ASP A 404 -12.04 34.60 47.51
N ASP A 405 -12.74 35.27 48.41
CA ASP A 405 -14.02 34.84 48.98
C ASP A 405 -15.23 35.47 48.25
N GLY A 406 -15.04 35.87 47.00
CA GLY A 406 -16.06 36.50 46.18
C GLY A 406 -17.08 35.53 45.60
N GLU A 407 -17.91 36.07 44.70
CA GLU A 407 -18.97 35.33 44.01
C GLU A 407 -18.41 34.13 43.24
N GLU A 408 -19.15 33.03 43.27
CA GLU A 408 -18.76 31.80 42.58
C GLU A 408 -18.80 32.00 41.06
N ILE A 409 -17.73 31.57 40.38
CA ILE A 409 -17.70 31.55 38.91
C ILE A 409 -18.68 30.46 38.42
N GLY A 410 -19.60 30.86 37.54
CA GLY A 410 -20.60 29.98 36.93
C GLY A 410 -19.99 28.69 36.38
N LYS A 411 -20.66 27.56 36.64
CA LYS A 411 -20.13 26.21 36.33
C LYS A 411 -19.85 26.02 34.84
N GLU A 412 -20.63 26.70 34.00
CA GLU A 412 -20.52 26.74 32.54
C GLU A 412 -19.27 27.48 32.03
N LEU A 413 -18.74 28.43 32.82
CA LEU A 413 -17.57 29.23 32.43
C LEU A 413 -16.25 28.57 32.83
N ARG A 414 -16.23 27.73 33.86
CA ARG A 414 -15.00 27.10 34.38
C ARG A 414 -14.18 26.34 33.33
N PRO A 415 -14.78 25.55 32.41
CA PRO A 415 -14.01 24.80 31.42
C PRO A 415 -13.32 25.69 30.39
N VAL A 416 -13.82 26.93 30.21
CA VAL A 416 -13.37 27.88 29.19
C VAL A 416 -12.80 29.15 29.84
N LEU A 417 -12.49 29.13 31.14
CA LEU A 417 -12.14 30.34 31.89
C LEU A 417 -10.87 31.02 31.40
N PHE A 418 -9.96 30.24 30.81
CA PHE A 418 -8.71 30.68 30.22
C PHE A 418 -8.79 30.82 28.69
N ASP A 419 -9.99 30.70 28.11
CA ASP A 419 -10.20 31.00 26.69
C ASP A 419 -10.33 32.53 26.50
N PRO A 420 -9.85 33.08 25.37
CA PRO A 420 -9.97 34.51 25.07
C PRO A 420 -11.43 34.98 25.09
N PHE A 421 -11.65 36.20 25.61
CA PHE A 421 -12.94 36.91 25.64
C PHE A 421 -14.03 36.30 26.51
N VAL A 422 -13.71 35.28 27.31
CA VAL A 422 -14.68 34.70 28.25
C VAL A 422 -14.99 35.68 29.38
N ARG A 423 -16.29 35.89 29.63
CA ARG A 423 -16.84 36.81 30.63
C ARG A 423 -18.12 36.25 31.25
N GLY A 424 -18.28 36.42 32.56
CA GLY A 424 -19.55 36.13 33.25
C GLY A 424 -20.67 37.10 32.90
N ASP A 425 -21.92 36.66 33.04
CA ASP A 425 -23.11 37.46 32.69
C ASP A 425 -23.20 38.77 33.50
N SER A 426 -22.80 38.76 34.77
CA SER A 426 -22.70 39.95 35.65
C SER A 426 -21.69 40.99 35.12
N ALA A 427 -20.64 40.52 34.43
CA ALA A 427 -19.58 41.36 33.85
C ALA A 427 -19.96 41.99 32.50
N ARG A 428 -21.07 41.56 31.87
CA ARG A 428 -21.59 42.20 30.65
C ARG A 428 -22.31 43.51 30.92
N GLN A 429 -22.89 43.68 32.11
CA GLN A 429 -23.71 44.86 32.47
C GLN A 429 -22.92 45.96 33.20
N THR A 430 -21.80 45.62 33.85
CA THR A 430 -20.99 46.57 34.64
C THR A 430 -19.55 46.52 34.19
N LYS A 431 -18.91 47.70 34.01
CA LYS A 431 -17.45 48.04 34.00
C LYS A 431 -16.41 46.89 33.78
N GLY A 432 -16.74 45.88 32.97
CA GLY A 432 -16.09 44.57 32.99
C GLY A 432 -14.74 44.56 32.28
N GLY A 433 -13.88 43.61 32.65
CA GLY A 433 -12.55 43.41 32.07
C GLY A 433 -12.63 43.10 30.58
N THR A 434 -11.48 43.06 29.94
CA THR A 434 -11.34 42.72 28.53
C THR A 434 -11.66 41.26 28.24
N GLY A 435 -11.70 40.38 29.25
CA GLY A 435 -11.82 38.92 29.06
C GLY A 435 -10.54 38.29 28.48
N LEU A 436 -9.46 39.06 28.36
CA LEU A 436 -8.19 38.59 27.83
C LEU A 436 -7.18 38.27 28.93
N GLY A 437 -7.29 38.88 30.11
CA GLY A 437 -6.30 38.74 31.18
C GLY A 437 -6.05 37.28 31.62
N LEU A 438 -7.09 36.49 31.88
CA LEU A 438 -6.93 35.08 32.25
C LEU A 438 -6.38 34.25 31.08
N ALA A 439 -6.81 34.52 29.85
CA ALA A 439 -6.29 33.83 28.67
C ALA A 439 -4.79 34.10 28.47
N ILE A 440 -4.35 35.35 28.67
CA ILE A 440 -2.93 35.73 28.64
C ILE A 440 -2.18 35.03 29.76
N ALA A 441 -2.70 35.04 30.99
CA ALA A 441 -2.09 34.35 32.12
C ALA A 441 -1.89 32.85 31.83
N GLY A 442 -2.92 32.18 31.27
CA GLY A 442 -2.85 30.79 30.85
C GLY A 442 -1.81 30.54 29.77
N LYS A 443 -1.76 31.36 28.73
CA LYS A 443 -0.77 31.22 27.65
C LYS A 443 0.66 31.45 28.12
N ILE A 444 0.88 32.38 29.03
CA ILE A 444 2.19 32.63 29.62
C ILE A 444 2.62 31.40 30.44
N VAL A 445 1.77 30.90 31.34
CA VAL A 445 2.08 29.72 32.16
C VAL A 445 2.32 28.48 31.28
N GLU A 446 1.52 28.28 30.25
CA GLU A 446 1.69 27.19 29.26
C GLU A 446 3.05 27.28 28.55
N LYS A 447 3.48 28.48 28.10
CA LYS A 447 4.81 28.66 27.49
C LYS A 447 5.97 28.45 28.46
N HIS A 448 5.75 28.62 29.76
CA HIS A 448 6.71 28.26 30.81
C HIS A 448 6.73 26.75 31.12
N GLY A 449 5.88 25.95 30.44
CA GLY A 449 5.74 24.52 30.74
C GLY A 449 5.01 24.22 32.05
N GLY A 450 4.30 25.23 32.60
CA GLY A 450 3.51 25.12 33.82
C GLY A 450 2.05 24.79 33.57
N ASP A 451 1.27 24.79 34.65
CA ASP A 451 -0.19 24.60 34.64
C ASP A 451 -0.88 25.73 35.42
N ILE A 452 -2.04 26.18 34.93
CA ILE A 452 -2.92 27.09 35.67
C ILE A 452 -4.32 26.52 35.72
N ARG A 453 -4.94 26.56 36.89
CA ARG A 453 -6.29 26.02 37.08
C ARG A 453 -7.09 26.83 38.07
N TYR A 454 -8.42 26.74 37.92
CA TYR A 454 -9.39 27.28 38.86
C TYR A 454 -10.00 26.14 39.68
N VAL A 455 -10.09 26.33 40.98
CA VAL A 455 -10.73 25.44 41.93
C VAL A 455 -11.68 26.27 42.81
N ARG A 456 -12.86 25.74 43.10
CA ARG A 456 -13.74 26.28 44.14
C ARG A 456 -13.65 25.35 45.34
N GLN A 457 -13.22 25.86 46.48
CA GLN A 457 -13.12 25.09 47.73
C GLN A 457 -13.60 25.97 48.89
N ASP A 458 -14.39 25.41 49.81
CA ASP A 458 -14.83 26.10 51.04
C ASP A 458 -15.47 27.50 50.82
N ASN A 459 -16.20 27.67 49.71
CA ASN A 459 -16.75 28.95 49.23
C ASN A 459 -15.72 30.02 48.82
N GLU A 460 -14.53 29.59 48.44
CA GLU A 460 -13.45 30.46 47.96
C GLU A 460 -13.08 30.10 46.52
N ASN A 461 -12.87 31.13 45.72
CA ASN A 461 -12.31 31.04 44.38
C ASN A 461 -10.80 30.91 44.51
N ILE A 462 -10.21 29.87 43.93
CA ILE A 462 -8.78 29.57 44.05
C ILE A 462 -8.18 29.41 42.66
N PHE A 463 -7.29 30.32 42.28
CA PHE A 463 -6.44 30.19 41.11
C PHE A 463 -5.09 29.63 41.52
N VAL A 464 -4.73 28.48 40.95
CA VAL A 464 -3.49 27.77 41.25
C VAL A 464 -2.60 27.78 40.02
N VAL A 465 -1.39 28.31 40.15
CA VAL A 465 -0.33 28.31 39.13
C VAL A 465 0.78 27.39 39.60
N ARG A 466 1.22 26.48 38.74
CA ARG A 466 2.31 25.54 39.01
C ARG A 466 3.42 25.69 37.99
N LEU A 467 4.63 25.89 38.47
CA LEU A 467 5.85 26.01 37.66
C LEU A 467 6.89 25.00 38.12
N ALA A 468 7.76 24.53 37.23
CA ALA A 468 8.90 23.71 37.61
C ALA A 468 9.90 24.54 38.44
N ASN A 469 10.28 24.02 39.61
CA ASN A 469 11.30 24.58 40.51
C ASN A 469 12.67 23.95 40.19
N VAL A 470 13.75 24.72 40.34
CA VAL A 470 15.13 24.36 39.92
C VAL A 470 16.16 24.44 41.04
#